data_AF-A0A933NT75-F1
#
_entry.id   AF-A0A933NT75-F1
#
_cell.length_a   1.000
_cell.length_b   1.000
_cell.length_c   1.000
_cell.angle_alpha   90.00
_cell.angle_beta   90.00
_cell.angle_gamma   90.00
#
_symmetry.space_group_name_H-M   'P 1'
#
loop_
_entity.id
_entity.type
_entity.pdbx_description
1 polymer ?
#
loop_
_entity_poly.entity_id
_entity_poly.type
_entity_poly.pdbx_seq_one_letter_code
_entity_poly.pdbx_strand_id
1 'polypeptide(L)'
;MAEHDLFEKLVAASPVRWLEESRLGDEQLLASLIETSPATSPRVRAHRRHGWVIAGASVTVILLAAFALLRRDAPPKPAHISCYSEAAVDPTHQMELAASDDPLAACRELWVAGAFDNRDVPRLTSCVTNDGIIAVVPGGEQTCAELGWSRWVGTFSEDERNLIAFRAAMQSTFVATCYSQSTAERAVRTLLSEYGLDDWQIATNDDWTNALPCTAGGVDPESKSVTLGARPRTDKDVDPKG
;
A
#
# COMPACT_ATOMS: atom_id res chain seq x y z
N MET A 1 6.82 -22.18 -35.18
CA MET A 1 8.12 -22.55 -34.58
C MET A 1 9.08 -21.36 -34.68
N ALA A 2 9.09 -20.45 -33.70
CA ALA A 2 10.17 -19.45 -33.47
C ALA A 2 9.93 -18.57 -32.21
N GLU A 3 9.19 -19.03 -31.19
CA GLU A 3 8.83 -18.16 -30.04
C GLU A 3 9.71 -18.39 -28.79
N HIS A 4 10.55 -19.43 -28.80
CA HIS A 4 11.39 -19.78 -27.64
C HIS A 4 12.74 -19.02 -27.57
N ASP A 5 13.16 -18.33 -28.64
CA ASP A 5 14.49 -17.68 -28.73
C ASP A 5 14.55 -16.31 -28.03
N LEU A 6 13.40 -15.65 -27.87
CA LEU A 6 13.35 -14.29 -27.30
C LEU A 6 13.53 -14.29 -25.78
N PHE A 7 13.02 -15.33 -25.11
CA PHE A 7 13.18 -15.51 -23.67
C PHE A 7 14.62 -15.87 -23.30
N GLU A 8 15.28 -16.69 -24.11
CA GLU A 8 16.68 -17.09 -23.90
C GLU A 8 17.64 -15.89 -24.04
N LYS A 9 17.35 -14.96 -24.96
CA LYS A 9 18.09 -13.70 -25.11
C LYS A 9 17.89 -12.72 -23.96
N LEU A 10 16.70 -12.69 -23.34
CA LEU A 10 16.43 -11.84 -22.17
C LEU A 10 17.15 -12.37 -20.93
N VAL A 11 17.18 -13.69 -20.73
CA VAL A 11 17.92 -14.33 -19.62
C VAL A 11 19.43 -14.10 -19.75
N ALA A 12 19.98 -14.14 -20.96
CA ALA A 12 21.40 -13.89 -21.20
C ALA A 12 21.82 -12.42 -21.01
N ALA A 13 20.91 -11.46 -21.23
CA ALA A 13 21.20 -10.02 -21.13
C ALA A 13 21.12 -9.48 -19.69
N SER A 14 20.33 -10.12 -18.83
CA SER A 14 20.23 -9.81 -17.40
C SER A 14 20.33 -11.09 -16.58
N PRO A 15 21.53 -11.61 -16.30
CA PRO A 15 21.69 -12.63 -15.29
C PRO A 15 21.30 -12.01 -13.94
N VAL A 16 20.05 -12.21 -13.53
CA VAL A 16 19.65 -11.97 -12.16
C VAL A 16 20.47 -12.95 -11.35
N ARG A 17 21.48 -12.45 -10.63
CA ARG A 17 22.08 -13.20 -9.52
C ARG A 17 20.95 -13.39 -8.52
N TRP A 18 20.25 -14.51 -8.65
CA TRP A 18 19.43 -15.06 -7.58
C TRP A 18 20.26 -14.99 -6.30
N LEU A 19 19.61 -14.70 -5.18
CA LEU A 19 20.17 -14.70 -3.83
C LEU A 19 20.88 -16.04 -3.57
N GLU A 20 22.13 -16.13 -3.99
CA GLU A 20 23.02 -17.24 -3.72
C GLU A 20 23.53 -17.07 -2.29
N GLU A 21 23.20 -18.08 -1.50
CA GLU A 21 23.69 -18.34 -0.16
C GLU A 21 23.35 -17.25 0.86
N SER A 22 22.29 -17.51 1.63
CA SER A 22 22.18 -17.09 3.03
C SER A 22 23.55 -17.27 3.69
N ARG A 23 24.30 -16.18 3.81
CA ARG A 23 25.61 -16.20 4.44
C ARG A 23 25.40 -16.63 5.88
N LEU A 24 26.12 -17.67 6.29
CA LEU A 24 26.21 -18.21 7.66
C LEU A 24 26.54 -17.16 8.76
N GLY A 25 26.65 -15.86 8.44
CA GLY A 25 26.82 -14.75 9.37
C GLY A 25 25.54 -13.98 9.70
N ASP A 26 24.46 -14.07 8.91
CA ASP A 26 23.24 -13.28 9.15
C ASP A 26 22.44 -13.79 10.35
N GLU A 27 22.46 -15.10 10.59
CA GLU A 27 21.87 -15.72 11.80
C GLU A 27 22.58 -15.26 13.09
N GLN A 28 23.90 -15.09 13.04
CA GLN A 28 24.68 -14.62 14.21
C GLN A 28 24.45 -13.13 14.48
N LEU A 29 24.21 -12.34 13.44
CA LEU A 29 23.92 -10.92 13.56
C LEU A 29 22.50 -10.70 14.12
N LEU A 30 21.53 -11.51 13.68
CA LEU A 30 20.18 -11.55 14.27
C LEU A 30 20.19 -12.04 15.74
N ALA A 31 20.98 -13.07 16.07
CA ALA A 31 21.14 -13.53 17.45
C ALA A 31 21.76 -12.43 18.34
N SER A 32 22.75 -11.69 17.82
CA SER A 32 23.36 -10.57 18.55
C SER A 32 22.38 -9.42 18.80
N LEU A 33 21.46 -9.14 17.87
CA LEU A 33 20.44 -8.08 18.04
C LEU A 33 19.37 -8.48 19.07
N ILE A 34 19.06 -9.77 19.19
CA ILE A 34 18.10 -10.28 20.18
C ILE A 34 18.72 -10.34 21.58
N GLU A 35 19.99 -10.72 21.70
CA GLU A 35 20.69 -10.77 23.00
C GLU A 35 21.10 -9.39 23.53
N THR A 36 21.34 -8.40 22.66
CA THR A 36 21.79 -7.06 23.08
C THR A 36 20.64 -6.12 23.47
N SER A 37 19.48 -6.66 23.87
CA SER A 37 18.39 -5.87 24.46
C SER A 37 18.46 -5.94 25.99
N PRO A 38 19.14 -5.00 26.68
CA PRO A 38 18.98 -4.89 28.12
C PRO A 38 17.57 -4.35 28.41
N ALA A 39 16.69 -5.26 28.84
CA ALA A 39 15.47 -4.91 29.57
C ALA A 39 15.87 -4.16 30.84
N THR A 40 15.98 -2.84 30.73
CA THR A 40 16.25 -1.95 31.86
C THR A 40 14.96 -1.84 32.66
N SER A 41 14.78 -2.75 33.61
CA SER A 41 13.82 -2.59 34.70
C SER A 41 14.39 -1.60 35.73
N PRO A 42 13.76 -0.45 35.99
CA PRO A 42 14.17 0.39 37.10
C PRO A 42 13.74 -0.28 38.41
N ARG A 43 14.66 -1.01 39.05
CA ARG A 43 14.58 -1.33 40.49
C ARG A 43 14.83 -0.06 41.29
N VAL A 44 13.77 0.68 41.63
CA VAL A 44 13.86 1.75 42.63
C VAL A 44 13.53 1.19 44.01
N ARG A 45 14.54 1.30 44.88
CA ARG A 45 14.59 0.85 46.28
C ARG A 45 13.38 1.28 47.09
N ALA A 46 12.82 0.33 47.84
CA ALA A 46 11.94 0.59 48.96
C ALA A 46 12.71 1.28 50.10
N HIS A 47 12.50 2.59 50.29
CA HIS A 47 12.88 3.28 51.52
C HIS A 47 11.63 3.58 52.35
N ARG A 48 11.46 2.78 53.38
CA ARG A 48 10.49 2.96 54.46
C ARG A 48 11.02 4.07 55.38
N ARG A 49 10.27 5.17 55.56
CA ARG A 49 9.89 5.77 56.87
C ARG A 49 9.34 7.21 56.75
N HIS A 50 8.15 7.37 57.34
CA HIS A 50 7.57 8.55 58.02
C HIS A 50 7.29 9.84 57.23
N GLY A 51 6.05 9.92 56.73
CA GLY A 51 5.00 10.79 57.29
C GLY A 51 5.10 12.30 57.03
N TRP A 52 4.24 12.81 56.13
CA TRP A 52 3.31 13.89 56.46
C TRP A 52 2.20 14.02 55.41
N VAL A 53 1.02 14.38 55.89
CA VAL A 53 -0.25 14.57 55.17
C VAL A 53 -0.21 15.88 54.40
N ILE A 54 -0.51 15.87 53.09
CA ILE A 54 -1.25 16.96 52.43
C ILE A 54 -2.17 16.35 51.36
N ALA A 55 -3.46 16.52 51.57
CA ALA A 55 -4.53 16.32 50.61
C ALA A 55 -4.36 17.27 49.42
N GLY A 56 -4.36 16.73 48.21
CA GLY A 56 -4.36 17.51 46.97
C GLY A 56 -5.10 16.72 45.91
N ALA A 57 -6.31 17.17 45.61
CA ALA A 57 -7.15 16.59 44.57
C ALA A 57 -6.44 16.67 43.21
N SER A 58 -6.25 15.51 42.58
CA SER A 58 -5.94 15.41 41.15
C SER A 58 -6.92 14.42 40.53
N VAL A 59 -8.16 14.90 40.35
CA VAL A 59 -9.09 14.33 39.38
C VAL A 59 -8.75 14.96 38.04
N THR A 60 -7.96 14.26 37.24
CA THR A 60 -7.92 14.48 35.79
C THR A 60 -7.21 13.33 35.10
N VAL A 61 -7.63 13.08 33.87
CA VAL A 61 -7.14 12.08 32.90
C VAL A 61 -7.81 10.71 32.99
N ILE A 62 -9.12 10.70 32.73
CA ILE A 62 -9.73 9.63 31.93
C ILE A 62 -10.48 10.34 30.82
N LEU A 63 -10.01 10.20 29.56
CA LEU A 63 -10.77 10.27 28.30
C LEU A 63 -9.82 10.40 27.09
N LEU A 64 -8.92 9.43 26.89
CA LEU A 64 -8.23 9.25 25.59
C LEU A 64 -8.34 7.82 25.03
N ALA A 65 -9.12 6.95 25.66
CA ALA A 65 -9.25 5.55 25.21
C ALA A 65 -10.40 5.33 24.20
N ALA A 66 -11.36 6.25 24.08
CA ALA A 66 -12.50 6.08 23.17
C ALA A 66 -12.13 6.33 21.70
N PHE A 67 -11.14 7.20 21.43
CA PHE A 67 -10.75 7.57 20.07
C PHE A 67 -10.01 6.44 19.33
N ALA A 68 -9.33 5.55 20.06
CA ALA A 68 -8.60 4.42 19.49
C ALA A 68 -9.51 3.25 19.08
N LEU A 69 -10.72 3.15 19.65
CA LEU A 69 -11.66 2.07 19.33
C LEU A 69 -12.56 2.42 18.14
N LEU A 70 -12.82 3.71 17.88
CA LEU A 70 -13.65 4.17 16.75
C LEU A 70 -12.91 4.21 15.40
N ARG A 71 -11.57 4.08 15.39
CA ARG A 71 -10.75 4.02 14.16
C ARG A 71 -10.40 2.60 13.70
N ARG A 72 -10.93 1.56 14.35
CA ARG A 72 -10.62 0.15 13.99
C ARG A 72 -11.29 -0.34 12.71
N ASP A 73 -12.25 0.40 12.17
CA ASP A 73 -13.03 -0.06 11.02
C ASP A 73 -12.54 0.52 9.68
N ALA A 74 -11.56 1.44 9.69
CA ALA A 74 -10.90 1.89 8.47
C ALA A 74 -9.74 0.92 8.16
N PRO A 75 -9.72 0.26 6.99
CA PRO A 75 -8.67 -0.69 6.66
C PRO A 75 -7.31 0.02 6.70
N PRO A 76 -6.26 -0.54 7.34
CA PRO A 76 -4.92 0.05 7.37
C PRO A 76 -4.33 0.30 5.98
N LYS A 77 -4.86 -0.39 4.95
CA LYS A 77 -4.53 -0.20 3.54
C LYS A 77 -5.80 0.18 2.76
N PRO A 78 -6.33 1.41 2.89
CA PRO A 78 -7.62 1.79 2.30
C PRO A 78 -7.60 1.86 0.76
N ALA A 79 -6.50 1.46 0.12
CA ALA A 79 -6.12 1.95 -1.20
C ALA A 79 -5.91 0.86 -2.26
N HIS A 80 -6.17 -0.41 -1.94
CA HIS A 80 -6.11 -1.50 -2.91
C HIS A 80 -7.43 -2.28 -2.91
N ILE A 81 -7.97 -2.48 -4.12
CA ILE A 81 -9.09 -3.38 -4.35
C ILE A 81 -8.49 -4.62 -5.01
N SER A 82 -8.81 -5.80 -4.50
CA SER A 82 -8.46 -7.05 -5.17
C SER A 82 -9.74 -7.76 -5.61
N CYS A 83 -9.83 -8.07 -6.90
CA CYS A 83 -10.95 -8.77 -7.51
C CYS A 83 -10.58 -10.25 -7.66
N TYR A 84 -11.38 -11.15 -7.08
CA TYR A 84 -11.06 -12.58 -7.01
C TYR A 84 -11.89 -13.36 -8.05
N SER A 85 -11.32 -14.42 -8.61
CA SER A 85 -12.06 -15.36 -9.47
C SER A 85 -13.00 -16.28 -8.67
N GLU A 86 -12.72 -16.50 -7.38
CA GLU A 86 -13.54 -17.34 -6.50
C GLU A 86 -13.58 -16.82 -5.05
N ALA A 87 -14.54 -17.32 -4.28
CA ALA A 87 -14.62 -17.10 -2.84
C ALA A 87 -13.60 -17.99 -2.11
N ALA A 88 -12.34 -17.56 -2.08
CA ALA A 88 -11.27 -18.24 -1.36
C ALA A 88 -10.36 -17.22 -0.66
N VAL A 89 -9.72 -17.66 0.42
CA VAL A 89 -8.68 -16.85 1.09
C VAL A 89 -7.46 -16.69 0.19
N ASP A 90 -7.15 -17.73 -0.60
CA ASP A 90 -6.07 -17.78 -1.59
C ASP A 90 -6.67 -18.21 -2.94
N PRO A 91 -7.07 -17.27 -3.81
CA PRO A 91 -7.71 -17.57 -5.08
C PRO A 91 -6.68 -17.97 -6.14
N THR A 92 -7.11 -18.81 -7.06
CA THR A 92 -6.34 -19.21 -8.25
C THR A 92 -5.98 -18.01 -9.11
N HIS A 93 -6.92 -17.07 -9.28
CA HIS A 93 -6.69 -15.82 -9.99
C HIS A 93 -7.21 -14.63 -9.18
N GLN A 94 -6.41 -13.58 -9.14
CA GLN A 94 -6.82 -12.29 -8.60
C GLN A 94 -6.25 -11.16 -9.44
N MET A 95 -7.00 -10.07 -9.50
CA MET A 95 -6.61 -8.85 -10.18
C MET A 95 -6.59 -7.72 -9.17
N GLU A 96 -5.43 -7.10 -9.00
CA GLU A 96 -5.31 -5.89 -8.21
C GLU A 96 -5.71 -4.67 -9.03
N LEU A 97 -6.58 -3.86 -8.44
CA LEU A 97 -6.99 -2.57 -8.94
C LEU A 97 -6.51 -1.47 -8.01
N ALA A 98 -6.23 -0.31 -8.61
CA ALA A 98 -6.22 0.93 -7.84
C ALA A 98 -7.57 1.06 -7.13
N ALA A 99 -7.56 1.64 -5.93
CA ALA A 99 -8.80 1.90 -5.23
C ALA A 99 -9.77 2.76 -6.06
N SER A 100 -11.05 2.54 -5.81
CA SER A 100 -12.20 3.13 -6.50
C SER A 100 -13.27 3.37 -5.45
N ASP A 101 -14.07 4.43 -5.62
CA ASP A 101 -15.21 4.72 -4.76
C ASP A 101 -16.27 3.61 -4.79
N ASP A 102 -16.32 2.83 -5.88
CA ASP A 102 -17.18 1.65 -6.01
C ASP A 102 -16.36 0.41 -6.41
N PRO A 103 -15.88 -0.36 -5.41
CA PRO A 103 -15.14 -1.60 -5.65
C PRO A 103 -15.95 -2.66 -6.41
N LEU A 104 -17.26 -2.73 -6.19
CA LEU A 104 -18.12 -3.72 -6.83
C LEU A 104 -18.29 -3.42 -8.31
N ALA A 105 -18.47 -2.15 -8.68
CA ALA A 105 -18.52 -1.73 -10.08
C ALA A 105 -17.18 -1.97 -10.77
N ALA A 106 -16.06 -1.57 -10.15
CA ALA A 106 -14.73 -1.74 -10.73
C ALA A 106 -14.39 -3.23 -11.01
N CYS A 107 -14.66 -4.12 -10.06
CA CYS A 107 -14.43 -5.55 -10.28
C CYS A 107 -15.42 -6.15 -11.29
N ARG A 108 -16.67 -5.69 -11.33
CA ARG A 108 -17.65 -6.12 -12.33
C ARG A 108 -17.17 -5.81 -13.75
N GLU A 109 -16.55 -4.66 -13.98
CA GLU A 109 -16.00 -4.30 -15.29
C GLU A 109 -14.89 -5.26 -15.72
N LEU A 110 -14.00 -5.67 -14.80
CA LEU A 110 -12.98 -6.69 -15.09
C LEU A 110 -13.59 -8.04 -15.48
N TRP A 111 -14.64 -8.48 -14.78
CA TRP A 111 -15.37 -9.69 -15.13
C TRP A 111 -15.97 -9.60 -16.54
N VAL A 112 -16.64 -8.48 -16.87
CA VAL A 112 -17.20 -8.25 -18.22
C VAL A 112 -16.11 -8.23 -19.30
N ALA A 113 -14.93 -7.68 -18.98
CA ALA A 113 -13.78 -7.68 -19.88
C ALA A 113 -13.17 -9.08 -20.10
N GLY A 114 -13.54 -10.07 -19.27
CA GLY A 114 -13.04 -11.44 -19.36
C GLY A 114 -11.71 -11.65 -18.64
N ALA A 115 -11.43 -10.89 -17.58
CA ALA A 115 -10.19 -11.02 -16.81
C ALA A 115 -10.02 -12.38 -16.09
N PHE A 116 -11.10 -13.14 -15.94
CA PHE A 116 -11.13 -14.42 -15.21
C PHE A 116 -11.59 -15.59 -16.08
N ASP A 117 -11.21 -15.59 -17.37
CA ASP A 117 -11.52 -16.61 -18.39
C ASP A 117 -13.02 -16.84 -18.69
N ASN A 118 -13.92 -16.24 -17.91
CA ASN A 118 -15.35 -16.16 -18.15
C ASN A 118 -15.83 -14.71 -18.07
N ARG A 119 -16.84 -14.36 -18.87
CA ARG A 119 -17.52 -13.06 -18.87
C ARG A 119 -18.81 -13.03 -18.07
N ASP A 120 -19.29 -14.18 -17.61
CA ASP A 120 -20.44 -14.22 -16.70
C ASP A 120 -20.04 -13.61 -15.37
N VAL A 121 -20.63 -12.46 -15.04
CA VAL A 121 -20.38 -11.80 -13.76
C VAL A 121 -21.19 -12.52 -12.68
N PRO A 122 -20.55 -13.19 -11.70
CA PRO A 122 -21.28 -13.76 -10.58
C PRO A 122 -21.89 -12.65 -9.73
N ARG A 123 -22.74 -13.03 -8.78
CA ARG A 123 -23.07 -12.11 -7.68
C ARG A 123 -21.75 -11.80 -6.96
N LEU A 124 -21.43 -10.52 -6.78
CA LEU A 124 -20.22 -10.08 -6.10
C LEU A 124 -20.54 -9.55 -4.71
N THR A 125 -19.58 -9.69 -3.79
CA THR A 125 -19.63 -9.16 -2.43
C THR A 125 -18.28 -8.58 -2.07
N SER A 126 -18.29 -7.45 -1.37
CA SER A 126 -17.08 -6.76 -0.90
C SER A 126 -16.78 -7.14 0.55
N CYS A 127 -15.55 -7.58 0.80
CA CYS A 127 -15.05 -8.02 2.08
C CYS A 127 -13.80 -7.22 2.46
N VAL A 128 -13.58 -7.01 3.76
CA VAL A 128 -12.33 -6.53 4.32
C VAL A 128 -11.55 -7.75 4.82
N THR A 129 -10.41 -8.04 4.20
CA THR A 129 -9.53 -9.13 4.61
C THR A 129 -8.89 -8.85 5.98
N ASN A 130 -8.26 -9.86 6.58
CA ASN A 130 -7.53 -9.68 7.84
C ASN A 130 -6.35 -8.72 7.72
N ASP A 131 -5.80 -8.55 6.51
CA ASP A 131 -4.72 -7.61 6.21
C ASP A 131 -5.24 -6.19 5.89
N GLY A 132 -6.56 -5.99 5.97
CA GLY A 132 -7.17 -4.69 5.74
C GLY A 132 -7.23 -4.27 4.28
N ILE A 133 -7.41 -5.22 3.36
CA ILE A 133 -7.61 -4.96 1.93
C ILE A 133 -9.09 -5.17 1.60
N ILE A 134 -9.63 -4.38 0.66
CA ILE A 134 -10.96 -4.62 0.13
C ILE A 134 -10.87 -5.70 -0.95
N ALA A 135 -11.33 -6.90 -0.62
CA ALA A 135 -11.46 -8.02 -1.55
C ALA A 135 -12.90 -8.10 -2.07
N VAL A 136 -13.07 -8.08 -3.38
CA VAL A 136 -14.36 -8.33 -4.03
C VAL A 136 -14.36 -9.76 -4.55
N VAL A 137 -15.23 -10.57 -3.96
CA VAL A 137 -15.31 -12.00 -4.21
C VAL A 137 -16.69 -12.39 -4.78
N PRO A 138 -16.77 -13.44 -5.61
CA PRO A 138 -18.04 -14.07 -5.96
C PRO A 138 -18.77 -14.58 -4.72
N GLY A 139 -20.06 -14.32 -4.59
CA GLY A 139 -20.84 -14.82 -3.47
C GLY A 139 -21.96 -13.89 -3.01
N GLY A 140 -22.50 -14.22 -1.84
CA GLY A 140 -23.59 -13.52 -1.20
C GLY A 140 -23.20 -12.95 0.16
N GLU A 141 -24.21 -12.63 0.96
CA GLU A 141 -24.03 -11.88 2.22
C GLU A 141 -23.22 -12.64 3.27
N GLN A 142 -23.21 -13.97 3.22
CA GLN A 142 -22.48 -14.83 4.17
C GLN A 142 -21.04 -15.12 3.75
N THR A 143 -20.68 -14.84 2.49
CA THR A 143 -19.39 -15.25 1.91
C THR A 143 -18.20 -14.65 2.66
N CYS A 144 -18.25 -13.37 3.07
CA CYS A 144 -17.16 -12.80 3.85
C CYS A 144 -16.99 -13.53 5.19
N ALA A 145 -18.09 -13.85 5.88
CA ALA A 145 -18.02 -14.52 7.17
C ALA A 145 -17.49 -15.96 7.05
N GLU A 146 -17.86 -16.67 5.98
CA GLU A 146 -17.33 -18.01 5.67
C GLU A 146 -15.81 -17.99 5.41
N LEU A 147 -15.30 -16.90 4.85
CA LEU A 147 -13.86 -16.66 4.65
C LEU A 147 -13.15 -16.13 5.90
N GLY A 148 -13.87 -15.93 7.01
CA GLY A 148 -13.33 -15.33 8.22
C GLY A 148 -13.02 -13.83 8.08
N TRP A 149 -13.68 -13.15 7.15
CA TRP A 149 -13.53 -11.73 6.84
C TRP A 149 -14.75 -10.92 7.24
N SER A 150 -14.59 -9.60 7.32
CA SER A 150 -15.69 -8.68 7.60
C SER A 150 -16.33 -8.20 6.30
N ARG A 151 -17.65 -8.03 6.27
CA ARG A 151 -18.32 -7.45 5.10
C ARG A 151 -18.04 -5.94 5.02
N TRP A 152 -17.62 -5.47 3.86
CA TRP A 152 -17.54 -4.03 3.59
C TRP A 152 -18.90 -3.54 3.08
N VAL A 153 -19.53 -2.65 3.83
CA VAL A 153 -20.80 -1.98 3.49
C VAL A 153 -20.67 -0.46 3.53
N GLY A 154 -19.44 0.03 3.69
CA GLY A 154 -19.16 1.43 3.99
C GLY A 154 -19.06 2.29 2.74
N THR A 155 -18.96 3.58 2.99
CA THR A 155 -18.38 4.55 2.05
C THR A 155 -17.03 4.97 2.60
N PHE A 156 -16.08 5.30 1.73
CA PHE A 156 -14.83 5.91 2.15
C PHE A 156 -15.08 7.23 2.89
N SER A 157 -14.22 7.56 3.85
CA SER A 157 -14.11 8.91 4.42
C SER A 157 -13.61 9.90 3.36
N GLU A 158 -13.68 11.20 3.66
CA GLU A 158 -13.18 12.23 2.75
C GLU A 158 -11.68 12.09 2.49
N ASP A 159 -10.89 11.87 3.54
CA ASP A 159 -9.45 11.65 3.45
C ASP A 159 -9.13 10.42 2.57
N GLU A 160 -9.88 9.32 2.74
CA GLU A 160 -9.71 8.12 1.92
C GLU A 160 -10.07 8.39 0.45
N ARG A 161 -11.18 9.09 0.17
CA ARG A 161 -11.53 9.48 -1.21
C ARG A 161 -10.47 10.37 -1.85
N ASN A 162 -9.92 11.32 -1.10
CA ASN A 162 -8.85 12.19 -1.59
C ASN A 162 -7.59 11.39 -1.93
N LEU A 163 -7.22 10.41 -1.09
CA LEU A 163 -6.12 9.50 -1.38
C LEU A 163 -6.38 8.65 -2.64
N ILE A 164 -7.59 8.11 -2.79
CA ILE A 164 -8.00 7.33 -3.96
C ILE A 164 -7.87 8.17 -5.23
N ALA A 165 -8.44 9.38 -5.21
CA ALA A 165 -8.39 10.31 -6.34
C ALA A 165 -6.95 10.75 -6.66
N PHE A 166 -6.14 11.03 -5.65
CA PHE A 166 -4.72 11.35 -5.80
C PHE A 166 -3.95 10.22 -6.51
N ARG A 167 -4.16 8.95 -6.12
CA ARG A 167 -3.49 7.81 -6.76
C ARG A 167 -3.88 7.66 -8.22
N ALA A 168 -5.17 7.82 -8.54
CA ALA A 168 -5.65 7.81 -9.92
C ALA A 168 -5.02 8.95 -10.75
N ALA A 169 -4.94 10.16 -10.19
CA ALA A 169 -4.31 11.31 -10.84
C ALA A 169 -2.80 11.11 -11.05
N MET A 170 -2.09 10.54 -10.06
CA MET A 170 -0.69 10.14 -10.18
C MET A 170 -0.49 9.15 -11.32
N GLN A 171 -1.29 8.08 -11.36
CA GLN A 171 -1.22 7.09 -12.43
C GLN A 171 -1.46 7.73 -13.79
N SER A 172 -2.54 8.53 -13.94
CA SER A 172 -2.86 9.20 -15.19
C SER A 172 -1.76 10.17 -15.64
N THR A 173 -1.11 10.85 -14.69
CA THR A 173 -0.04 11.82 -14.99
C THR A 173 1.22 11.13 -15.50
N PHE A 174 1.64 10.04 -14.84
CA PHE A 174 2.95 9.43 -15.10
C PHE A 174 2.93 8.25 -16.09
N VAL A 175 1.77 7.70 -16.43
CA VAL A 175 1.68 6.49 -17.29
C VAL A 175 2.15 6.73 -18.73
N ALA A 176 1.90 7.92 -19.29
CA ALA A 176 2.13 8.20 -20.71
C ALA A 176 3.08 9.38 -20.97
N THR A 177 3.52 10.10 -19.94
CA THR A 177 4.31 11.33 -20.10
C THR A 177 5.68 11.19 -19.46
N CYS A 178 6.72 11.48 -20.24
CA CYS A 178 8.10 11.48 -19.76
C CYS A 178 8.42 12.80 -19.05
N TYR A 179 8.29 12.81 -17.71
CA TYR A 179 8.71 13.96 -16.90
C TYR A 179 10.17 13.84 -16.44
N SER A 180 10.90 14.96 -16.50
CA SER A 180 12.16 15.12 -15.77
C SER A 180 11.89 15.15 -14.26
N GLN A 181 12.89 14.80 -13.44
CA GLN A 181 12.77 14.81 -11.97
C GLN A 181 12.15 16.11 -11.43
N SER A 182 12.71 17.26 -11.78
CA SER A 182 12.23 18.57 -11.30
C SER A 182 10.83 18.95 -11.78
N THR A 183 10.37 18.38 -12.90
CA THR A 183 9.00 18.60 -13.40
C THR A 183 8.03 17.64 -12.73
N ALA A 184 8.44 16.38 -12.52
CA ALA A 184 7.70 15.40 -11.76
C ALA A 184 7.46 15.85 -10.32
N GLU A 185 8.51 16.30 -9.62
CA GLU A 185 8.39 16.82 -8.24
C GLU A 185 7.37 17.96 -8.14
N ARG A 186 7.40 18.91 -9.09
CA ARG A 186 6.42 20.01 -9.13
C ARG A 186 5.01 19.50 -9.39
N ALA A 187 4.83 18.57 -10.33
CA ALA A 187 3.53 17.97 -10.61
C ALA A 187 2.98 17.24 -9.37
N VAL A 188 3.81 16.45 -8.68
CA VAL A 188 3.43 15.78 -7.43
C VAL A 188 3.04 16.77 -6.35
N ARG A 189 3.82 17.85 -6.12
CA ARG A 189 3.45 18.88 -5.12
C ARG A 189 2.10 19.53 -5.44
N THR A 190 1.83 19.82 -6.70
CA THR A 190 0.53 20.36 -7.13
C THR A 190 -0.59 19.38 -6.80
N LEU A 191 -0.43 18.10 -7.17
CA LEU A 191 -1.42 17.07 -6.89
C LEU A 191 -1.64 16.88 -5.38
N LEU A 192 -0.56 16.79 -4.59
CA LEU A 192 -0.67 16.67 -3.13
C LEU A 192 -1.48 17.82 -2.53
N SER A 193 -1.24 19.06 -2.98
CA SER A 193 -2.00 20.21 -2.49
C SER A 193 -3.45 20.21 -2.96
N GLU A 194 -3.72 19.81 -4.21
CA GLU A 194 -5.07 19.71 -4.78
C GLU A 194 -5.96 18.72 -3.99
N TYR A 195 -5.37 17.64 -3.49
CA TYR A 195 -6.08 16.60 -2.72
C TYR A 195 -5.93 16.75 -1.19
N GLY A 196 -5.37 17.87 -0.69
CA GLY A 196 -5.24 18.12 0.75
C GLY A 196 -4.26 17.19 1.47
N LEU A 197 -3.23 16.73 0.78
CA LEU A 197 -2.16 15.83 1.24
C LEU A 197 -0.84 16.57 1.44
N ASP A 198 -0.88 17.86 1.82
CA ASP A 198 0.30 18.74 1.92
C ASP A 198 1.35 18.29 2.93
N ASP A 199 0.99 17.42 3.89
CA ASP A 199 1.90 16.87 4.90
C ASP A 199 2.72 15.67 4.39
N TRP A 200 2.51 15.23 3.14
CA TRP A 200 3.19 14.10 2.54
C TRP A 200 4.59 14.46 2.03
N GLN A 201 5.49 13.49 2.12
CA GLN A 201 6.87 13.64 1.69
C GLN A 201 7.05 13.18 0.25
N ILE A 202 7.94 13.85 -0.50
CA ILE A 202 8.38 13.38 -1.81
C ILE A 202 9.80 12.84 -1.64
N ALA A 203 9.97 11.55 -1.85
CA ALA A 203 11.25 10.86 -1.84
C ALA A 203 11.75 10.67 -3.27
N THR A 204 13.04 10.91 -3.50
CA THR A 204 13.71 10.71 -4.80
C THR A 204 14.98 9.90 -4.58
N ASN A 205 15.40 9.08 -5.56
CA ASN A 205 16.75 8.49 -5.57
C ASN A 205 17.79 9.48 -6.17
N ASP A 206 19.01 9.06 -6.48
CA ASP A 206 20.02 9.94 -7.11
C ASP A 206 20.42 9.43 -8.52
N ASP A 207 19.64 8.52 -9.10
CA ASP A 207 20.04 7.73 -10.27
C ASP A 207 19.59 8.32 -11.62
N TRP A 208 19.28 9.61 -11.67
CA TRP A 208 18.86 10.28 -12.91
C TRP A 208 20.05 10.52 -13.85
N THR A 209 19.97 9.91 -15.03
CA THR A 209 20.99 10.03 -16.07
C THR A 209 20.33 10.29 -17.42
N ASN A 210 21.12 10.61 -18.45
CA ASN A 210 20.61 10.72 -19.82
C ASN A 210 20.00 9.41 -20.33
N ALA A 211 20.39 8.26 -19.77
CA ALA A 211 19.80 6.95 -20.10
C ALA A 211 18.47 6.69 -19.36
N LEU A 212 18.23 7.39 -18.24
CA LEU A 212 17.02 7.30 -17.42
C LEU A 212 16.36 8.68 -17.27
N PRO A 213 15.96 9.34 -18.38
CA PRO A 213 15.53 10.73 -18.35
C PRO A 213 14.10 10.92 -17.82
N CYS A 214 13.30 9.85 -17.75
CA CYS A 214 11.89 9.91 -17.39
C CYS A 214 11.68 9.52 -15.93
N THR A 215 10.52 9.87 -15.39
CA THR A 215 10.15 9.57 -13.99
C THR A 215 9.08 8.49 -13.92
N ALA A 216 9.26 7.53 -13.01
CA ALA A 216 8.23 6.66 -12.48
C ALA A 216 7.84 7.17 -11.08
N GLY A 217 6.57 7.00 -10.69
CA GLY A 217 6.07 7.40 -9.39
C GLY A 217 5.38 6.24 -8.67
N GLY A 218 5.55 6.17 -7.35
CA GLY A 218 4.83 5.28 -6.46
C GLY A 218 4.25 6.05 -5.28
N VAL A 219 3.12 5.58 -4.74
CA VAL A 219 2.44 6.19 -3.59
C VAL A 219 2.40 5.18 -2.45
N ASP A 220 2.96 5.57 -1.31
CA ASP A 220 2.95 4.82 -0.06
C ASP A 220 2.13 5.57 1.01
N PRO A 221 0.88 5.14 1.25
CA PRO A 221 0.02 5.74 2.26
C PRO A 221 0.47 5.52 3.70
N GLU A 222 1.20 4.43 4.00
CA GLU A 222 1.60 4.10 5.36
C GLU A 222 2.66 5.08 5.87
N SER A 223 3.64 5.39 5.02
CA SER A 223 4.68 6.37 5.31
C SER A 223 4.31 7.81 4.93
N LYS A 224 3.12 8.03 4.34
CA LYS A 224 2.70 9.31 3.74
C LYS A 224 3.75 9.85 2.78
N SER A 225 4.19 9.02 1.84
CA SER A 225 5.23 9.39 0.90
C SER A 225 4.90 9.06 -0.55
N VAL A 226 5.48 9.87 -1.43
CA VAL A 226 5.50 9.65 -2.88
C VAL A 226 6.95 9.41 -3.27
N THR A 227 7.24 8.24 -3.82
CA THR A 227 8.57 7.91 -4.31
C THR A 227 8.64 8.18 -5.80
N LEU A 228 9.61 8.99 -6.21
CA LEU A 228 9.94 9.21 -7.61
C LEU A 228 11.25 8.49 -7.94
N GLY A 229 11.27 7.80 -9.06
CA GLY A 229 12.43 7.06 -9.54
C GLY A 229 12.70 7.32 -11.01
N ALA A 230 13.97 7.26 -11.40
CA ALA A 230 14.38 7.36 -12.79
C ALA A 230 13.98 6.10 -13.60
N ARG A 231 13.52 6.30 -14.83
CA ARG A 231 13.22 5.20 -15.78
C ARG A 231 13.67 5.57 -17.21
N PRO A 232 13.92 4.58 -18.09
CA PRO A 232 14.17 4.84 -19.50
C PRO A 232 12.96 5.48 -20.19
N ARG A 233 13.22 6.21 -21.27
CA ARG A 233 12.18 6.62 -22.23
C ARG A 233 11.77 5.43 -23.08
N THR A 234 10.48 5.31 -23.35
CA THR A 234 9.87 4.32 -24.23
C THR A 234 9.26 4.99 -25.46
N ASP A 235 8.94 4.20 -26.48
CA ASP A 235 8.24 4.64 -27.70
C ASP A 235 6.80 5.14 -27.43
N LYS A 236 6.21 4.77 -26.29
CA LYS A 236 4.87 5.19 -25.85
C LYS A 236 4.86 6.51 -25.08
N ASP A 237 6.04 7.02 -24.70
CA ASP A 237 6.13 8.25 -23.92
C ASP A 237 5.90 9.48 -24.80
N VAL A 238 4.98 10.34 -24.37
CA VAL A 238 4.76 11.67 -24.94
C VAL A 238 5.60 12.69 -24.18
N ASP A 239 6.13 13.67 -24.92
CA ASP A 239 6.79 14.82 -24.30
C ASP A 239 5.77 15.69 -23.56
N PRO A 240 6.08 16.21 -22.37
CA PRO A 240 5.18 17.05 -21.58
C PRO A 240 4.87 18.42 -22.23
N LYS A 241 5.34 18.65 -23.46
CA LYS A 241 5.09 19.83 -24.29
C LYS A 241 4.58 19.38 -25.67
N GLY A 242 3.38 18.82 -25.69
CA GLY A 242 2.52 18.70 -26.86
C GLY A 242 1.33 19.64 -26.70
#